data_AF-A0A7C6E197-F1
#
_entry.id   AF-A0A7C6E197-F1
#
_cell.length_a   1.000
_cell.length_b   1.000
_cell.length_c   1.000
_cell.angle_alpha   90.00
_cell.angle_beta   90.00
_cell.angle_gamma   90.00
#
_symmetry.space_group_name_H-M   'P 1'
#
loop_
_entity.id
_entity.type
_entity.pdbx_description
1 polymer ?
#
loop_
_entity_poly.entity_id
_entity_poly.type
_entity_poly.pdbx_seq_one_letter_code
_entity_poly.pdbx_strand_id
1 'polypeptide(L)' 'MNSKAIPLAKRRKGISLFWRGARGFSLSELKEAGLTIEKARRLGLRVDPRRRSKHGENVKKLRELVPLDLRP' A
#
# COMPACT_ATOMS: atom_id res chain seq x y z
N MET A 1 -13.45 8.80 12.75
CA MET A 1 -12.01 8.50 12.66
C MET A 1 -11.80 7.28 11.77
N ASN A 2 -11.57 7.46 10.47
CA ASN A 2 -11.30 6.35 9.54
C ASN A 2 -9.86 6.52 9.01
N SER A 3 -8.89 6.37 9.89
CA SER A 3 -7.45 6.36 9.61
C SER A 3 -7.07 5.06 8.88
N LYS A 4 -7.65 4.84 7.71
CA LYS A 4 -7.20 3.79 6.79
C LYS A 4 -5.83 4.20 6.26
N ALA A 5 -4.86 3.29 6.31
CA ALA A 5 -3.49 3.59 5.95
C ALA A 5 -3.38 4.22 4.57
N ILE A 6 -2.93 5.47 4.53
CA ILE A 6 -2.67 6.19 3.29
C ILE A 6 -1.29 5.74 2.80
N PRO A 7 -1.20 5.07 1.64
CA PRO A 7 0.09 4.70 1.07
C PRO A 7 0.83 5.95 0.62
N LEU A 8 2.16 5.93 0.70
CA LEU A 8 2.99 6.99 0.17
C LEU A 8 3.42 6.66 -1.26
N ALA A 9 3.57 7.68 -2.10
CA ALA A 9 4.20 7.58 -3.41
C ALA A 9 5.30 8.63 -3.52
N LYS A 10 6.46 8.24 -4.07
CA LYS A 10 7.49 9.21 -4.45
C LYS A 10 7.10 9.88 -5.75
N ARG A 11 7.17 11.21 -5.79
CA ARG A 11 7.06 12.00 -7.01
C ARG A 11 8.32 12.84 -7.19
N ARG A 12 8.73 12.99 -8.44
CA ARG A 12 9.82 13.88 -8.83
C ARG A 12 9.23 15.19 -9.35
N LYS A 13 9.79 16.33 -8.92
CA LYS A 13 9.54 17.66 -9.49
C LYS A 13 10.90 18.31 -9.73
N GLY A 14 11.37 18.30 -10.97
CA GLY A 14 12.74 18.69 -11.31
C GLY A 14 13.77 17.73 -10.68
N ILE A 15 14.68 18.26 -9.89
CA ILE A 15 15.71 17.48 -9.17
C ILE A 15 15.17 16.94 -7.83
N SER A 16 14.13 17.55 -7.27
CA SER A 16 13.61 17.20 -5.95
C SER A 16 12.71 15.96 -5.97
N LEU A 17 12.92 15.06 -5.02
CA LEU A 17 12.05 13.93 -4.69
C LEU A 17 11.22 14.27 -3.45
N PHE A 18 9.91 14.08 -3.53
CA PHE A 18 9.02 14.27 -2.38
C PHE A 18 8.00 13.15 -2.26
N TRP A 19 7.56 12.92 -1.04
CA TRP A 19 6.50 11.97 -0.73
C TRP A 19 5.14 12.64 -0.80
N ARG A 20 4.16 11.92 -1.32
CA ARG A 20 2.75 12.33 -1.32
C ARG A 20 1.85 11.16 -0.94
N GLY A 21 0.66 11.48 -0.45
CA GLY A 21 -0.43 10.50 -0.35
C GLY A 21 -0.75 9.93 -1.73
N ALA A 22 -0.71 8.60 -1.83
CA ALA A 22 -1.13 7.84 -2.99
C ALA A 22 -2.63 7.53 -2.91
N ARG A 23 -3.24 7.22 -4.06
CA ARG A 23 -4.65 6.83 -4.15
C ARG A 23 -4.94 5.48 -3.47
N GLY A 24 -3.97 4.56 -3.50
CA GLY A 24 -4.08 3.22 -2.94
C GLY A 24 -2.75 2.44 -3.04
N PHE A 25 -2.72 1.26 -2.43
CA PHE A 25 -1.60 0.33 -2.47
C PHE A 25 -1.49 -0.34 -3.84
N SER A 26 -0.27 -0.60 -4.32
CA SER A 26 -0.09 -1.33 -5.58
C SER A 26 -0.26 -2.84 -5.39
N LEU A 27 -0.52 -3.56 -6.48
CA LEU A 27 -0.62 -5.02 -6.45
C LEU A 27 0.67 -5.67 -5.94
N SER A 28 1.82 -5.13 -6.33
CA SER A 28 3.12 -5.62 -5.89
C SER A 28 3.31 -5.47 -4.38
N GLU A 29 2.86 -4.35 -3.80
CA GLU A 29 2.96 -4.13 -2.35
C GLU A 29 2.04 -5.08 -1.56
N LEU A 30 0.81 -5.29 -2.04
CA LEU A 30 -0.12 -6.25 -1.43
C LEU A 30 0.45 -7.66 -1.49
N LYS A 31 0.98 -8.09 -2.64
CA LYS A 31 1.60 -9.41 -2.81
C LYS A 31 2.78 -9.60 -1.85
N GLU A 32 3.64 -8.59 -1.72
CA GLU A 32 4.83 -8.63 -0.83
C GLU A 32 4.44 -8.60 0.66
N ALA A 33 3.27 -8.05 0.99
CA ALA A 33 2.68 -8.10 2.33
C ALA A 33 1.87 -9.39 2.59
N GLY A 34 1.74 -10.30 1.62
CA GLY A 34 0.96 -11.53 1.76
C GLY A 34 -0.56 -11.31 1.68
N LEU A 35 -1.01 -10.22 1.07
CA LEU A 35 -2.42 -9.88 0.91
C LEU A 35 -2.91 -10.14 -0.52
N THR A 36 -4.10 -10.73 -0.61
CA THR A 36 -4.88 -10.72 -1.85
C THR A 36 -5.67 -9.41 -1.96
N ILE A 37 -6.09 -9.05 -3.17
CA ILE A 37 -6.91 -7.86 -3.42
C ILE A 37 -8.22 -7.93 -2.63
N GLU A 38 -8.83 -9.11 -2.56
CA GLU A 38 -10.06 -9.33 -1.79
C GLU A 38 -9.86 -9.11 -0.30
N LYS A 39 -8.81 -9.71 0.29
CA LYS A 39 -8.47 -9.49 1.71
C LYS A 39 -8.20 -8.01 1.99
N ALA A 40 -7.45 -7.34 1.12
CA ALA A 40 -7.18 -5.91 1.24
C ALA A 40 -8.47 -5.06 1.18
N ARG A 41 -9.39 -5.37 0.26
CA ARG A 41 -10.70 -4.69 0.15
C ARG A 41 -11.59 -4.95 1.37
N ARG A 42 -11.60 -6.18 1.91
CA ARG A 42 -12.32 -6.53 3.15
C ARG A 42 -11.79 -5.77 4.35
N LEU A 43 -10.47 -5.58 4.44
CA LEU A 43 -9.82 -4.70 5.43
C LEU A 43 -10.07 -3.20 5.17
N GLY A 44 -10.78 -2.86 4.09
CA GLY A 44 -11.11 -1.49 3.72
C GLY A 44 -9.93 -0.70 3.16
N LEU A 45 -8.83 -1.35 2.80
CA LEU A 45 -7.66 -0.72 2.18
C LEU A 45 -7.99 -0.30 0.74
N ARG A 46 -7.51 0.88 0.34
CA ARG A 46 -7.60 1.32 -1.06
C ARG A 46 -6.52 0.63 -1.87
N VAL A 47 -6.91 0.02 -2.98
CA VAL A 47 -6.00 -0.64 -3.93
C VAL A 47 -5.98 0.15 -5.22
N ASP A 48 -4.78 0.37 -5.76
CA ASP A 48 -4.57 0.96 -7.09
C ASP A 48 -3.89 -0.07 -8.01
N PRO A 49 -4.67 -0.90 -8.72
CA PRO A 49 -4.14 -1.96 -9.58
C PRO A 49 -3.25 -1.46 -10.72
N ARG A 50 -3.41 -0.19 -11.10
CA ARG A 50 -2.68 0.41 -12.23
C ARG A 50 -1.29 0.91 -11.84
N ARG A 51 -1.01 1.03 -10.54
CA ARG A 51 0.30 1.50 -10.03
C ARG A 51 1.33 0.38 -10.12
N ARG A 52 2.35 0.56 -10.96
CA ARG A 52 3.48 -0.38 -11.12
C ARG A 52 4.61 -0.18 -10.12
N SER A 53 4.70 1.01 -9.50
CA SER A 53 5.73 1.30 -8.49
C SER A 53 5.43 0.60 -7.16
N LYS A 54 6.50 0.22 -6.44
CA LYS A 54 6.42 -0.30 -5.08
C LYS A 54 7.34 0.47 -4.14
N HIS A 55 6.90 0.64 -2.90
CA HIS A 55 7.70 1.27 -1.86
C HIS A 55 7.72 0.39 -0.61
N GLY A 56 8.91 0.05 -0.11
CA GLY A 56 9.08 -0.83 1.05
C GLY A 56 8.40 -0.31 2.32
N GLU A 57 8.32 1.02 2.50
CA GLU A 57 7.58 1.63 3.62
C GLU A 57 6.08 1.28 3.60
N ASN A 58 5.47 1.19 2.42
CA ASN A 58 4.07 0.78 2.29
C ASN A 58 3.90 -0.71 2.61
N VAL A 59 4.86 -1.55 2.21
CA VAL A 59 4.85 -2.98 2.51
C VAL A 59 4.97 -3.21 4.02
N LYS A 60 5.84 -2.48 4.71
CA LYS A 60 5.97 -2.54 6.18
C LYS A 60 4.67 -2.14 6.87
N LYS A 61 4.07 -1.01 6.48
CA LYS A 61 2.76 -0.58 6.98
C LYS A 61 1.67 -1.63 6.75
N LEU A 62 1.65 -2.27 5.58
CA LEU A 62 0.71 -3.35 5.31
C LEU A 62 0.96 -4.54 6.25
N ARG A 63 2.21 -4.96 6.44
CA ARG A 63 2.54 -6.09 7.32
C ARG A 63 2.16 -5.86 8.79
N GLU A 64 2.26 -4.62 9.26
CA GLU A 64 1.82 -4.21 10.60
C GLU A 64 0.30 -4.23 10.75
N LEU A 65 -0.42 -3.86 9.68
CA LEU A 65 -1.89 -3.84 9.66
C LEU A 65 -2.52 -5.21 9.42
N VAL A 66 -1.75 -6.19 8.95
CA VAL A 66 -2.23 -7.52 8.62
C VAL A 66 -2.04 -8.44 9.82
N PRO A 67 -3.14 -8.91 10.45
CA PRO A 67 -3.10 -9.99 11.42
C PRO A 67 -2.38 -11.20 10.83
N LEU A 68 -1.56 -11.89 11.63
CA LEU A 68 -0.75 -13.02 11.19
C LEU A 68 -1.59 -14.12 10.52
N ASP A 69 -2.83 -14.27 10.97
CA ASP A 69 -3.82 -15.28 10.55
C ASP A 69 -4.36 -15.08 9.12
N LEU A 70 -4.11 -13.93 8.51
CA LEU A 70 -4.57 -13.58 7.16
C LEU A 70 -3.52 -13.78 6.06
N ARG A 71 -2.31 -14.22 6.42
CA ARG A 71 -1.26 -14.59 5.46
C ARG A 71 -1.59 -15.99 4.89
N PRO A 72 -1.53 -16.19 3.57
CA PRO A 72 -1.76 -17.50 2.95
C PRO A 72 -0.66 -18.49 3.33
#